data_AF-A0A085ZPG3-F1
#
_entry.id   AF-A0A085ZPG3-F1
#
_cell.length_a   1.000
_cell.length_b   1.000
_cell.length_c   1.000
_cell.angle_alpha   90.00
_cell.angle_beta   90.00
_cell.angle_gamma   90.00
#
_symmetry.space_group_name_H-M   'P 1'
#
loop_
_entity.id
_entity.type
_entity.pdbx_description
1 polymer ?
#
loop_
_entity_poly.entity_id
_entity_poly.type
_entity_poly.pdbx_seq_one_letter_code
_entity_poly.pdbx_strand_id
1 'polypeptide(L)'
;MEENAKYIEEKNSDELSEKFHEKAGNISRDLNRQLLSLSTGIIGAFFILAFNEKHLNIFIKVCIIISIICFGLTIYFIISGMQSDSSKNYFLANINDSTKQDKREENIELKKKFNDKQLDAKKKSRLSFISGVICSIILLIIHLFS
;
A
#
# COMPACT_ATOMS: atom_id res chain seq x y z
N MET A 1 30.80 25.24 26.58
CA MET A 1 31.17 23.95 25.93
C MET A 1 30.05 22.94 25.98
N GLU A 2 29.30 22.81 27.10
CA GLU A 2 28.13 21.91 27.20
C GLU A 2 27.00 22.22 26.20
N GLU A 3 26.78 23.50 25.88
CA GLU A 3 25.73 23.92 24.94
C GLU A 3 25.98 23.47 23.49
N ASN A 4 27.26 23.45 23.06
CA ASN A 4 27.65 22.91 21.76
C ASN A 4 27.54 21.39 21.70
N ALA A 5 27.79 20.68 22.80
CA ALA A 5 27.64 19.23 22.85
C ALA A 5 26.17 18.81 22.74
N LYS A 6 25.27 19.53 23.43
CA LYS A 6 23.81 19.34 23.32
C LYS A 6 23.29 19.60 21.90
N TYR A 7 23.76 20.66 21.26
CA TYR A 7 23.38 21.00 19.89
C TYR A 7 23.84 19.94 18.87
N ILE A 8 25.01 19.33 19.06
CA ILE A 8 25.53 18.25 18.22
C ILE A 8 24.75 16.94 18.44
N GLU A 9 24.37 16.62 19.67
CA GLU A 9 23.52 15.46 19.98
C GLU A 9 22.11 15.61 19.40
N GLU A 10 21.49 16.77 19.56
CA GLU A 10 20.14 17.06 19.05
C GLU A 10 20.12 16.99 17.51
N LYS A 11 21.10 17.60 16.84
CA LYS A 11 21.24 17.52 15.39
C LYS A 11 21.48 16.09 14.88
N ASN A 12 22.32 15.31 15.58
CA ASN A 12 22.53 13.90 15.22
C ASN A 12 21.27 13.05 15.43
N SER A 13 20.48 13.33 16.47
CA SER A 13 19.20 12.66 16.72
C SER A 13 18.19 12.96 15.62
N ASP A 14 18.08 14.21 15.18
CA ASP A 14 17.17 14.64 14.11
C ASP A 14 17.55 14.04 12.75
N GLU A 15 18.84 14.06 12.38
CA GLU A 15 19.33 13.43 11.15
C GLU A 15 19.12 11.90 11.15
N LEU A 16 19.27 11.25 12.31
CA LEU A 16 19.03 9.82 12.45
C LEU A 16 17.54 9.49 12.31
N SER A 17 16.67 10.29 12.93
CA SER A 17 15.21 10.17 12.82
C SER A 17 14.74 10.33 11.37
N GLU A 18 15.27 11.33 10.66
CA GLU A 18 14.95 11.59 9.27
C GLU A 18 15.35 10.42 8.35
N LYS A 19 16.55 9.85 8.54
CA LYS A 19 17.00 8.64 7.83
C LYS A 19 16.10 7.43 8.09
N PHE A 20 15.63 7.24 9.33
CA PHE A 20 14.68 6.16 9.63
C PHE A 20 13.34 6.36 8.94
N HIS A 21 12.83 7.58 8.90
CA HIS A 21 11.60 7.93 8.20
C HIS A 21 11.70 7.71 6.69
N GLU A 22 12.79 8.15 6.05
CA GLU A 22 13.04 7.90 4.64
C GLU A 22 13.15 6.40 4.33
N LYS A 23 13.89 5.65 5.15
CA LYS A 23 14.04 4.20 4.98
C LYS A 23 12.71 3.48 5.12
N ALA A 24 11.88 3.84 6.09
CA ALA A 24 10.53 3.29 6.24
C ALA A 24 9.63 3.64 5.04
N GLY A 25 9.76 4.85 4.50
CA GLY A 25 9.09 5.28 3.27
C GLY A 25 9.46 4.42 2.07
N ASN A 26 10.76 4.20 1.84
CA ASN A 26 11.27 3.40 0.73
C ASN A 26 10.83 1.93 0.85
N ILE A 27 10.97 1.32 2.03
CA ILE A 27 10.50 -0.05 2.28
C ILE A 27 8.99 -0.17 1.98
N SER A 28 8.19 0.82 2.40
CA SER A 28 6.76 0.81 2.11
C SER A 28 6.44 0.90 0.62
N ARG A 29 7.23 1.64 -0.17
CA ARG A 29 7.04 1.73 -1.62
C ARG A 29 7.43 0.42 -2.31
N ASP A 30 8.55 -0.17 -1.92
CA ASP A 30 9.00 -1.45 -2.48
C ASP A 30 8.01 -2.57 -2.19
N LEU A 31 7.48 -2.64 -0.96
CA LEU A 31 6.42 -3.58 -0.60
C LEU A 31 5.17 -3.40 -1.45
N ASN A 32 4.73 -2.16 -1.66
CA ASN A 32 3.57 -1.88 -2.52
C ASN A 32 3.81 -2.30 -3.96
N ARG A 33 5.02 -2.07 -4.49
CA ARG A 33 5.40 -2.48 -5.85
C ARG A 33 5.40 -4.00 -6.00
N GLN A 34 5.95 -4.71 -5.02
CA GLN A 34 5.95 -6.18 -5.00
C GLN A 34 4.52 -6.73 -4.92
N LEU A 35 3.68 -6.19 -4.02
CA LEU A 35 2.27 -6.58 -3.89
C LEU A 35 1.48 -6.33 -5.18
N LEU A 36 1.68 -5.19 -5.84
CA LEU A 36 1.06 -4.90 -7.14
C LEU A 36 1.48 -5.92 -8.20
N SER A 37 2.79 -6.15 -8.34
CA SER A 37 3.33 -7.10 -9.32
C SER A 37 2.79 -8.51 -9.09
N LEU A 38 2.80 -8.96 -7.85
CA LEU A 38 2.38 -10.31 -7.49
C LEU A 38 0.85 -10.49 -7.61
N SER A 39 0.05 -9.50 -7.18
CA SER A 39 -1.41 -9.53 -7.36
C SER A 39 -1.78 -9.57 -8.85
N THR A 40 -1.09 -8.78 -9.67
CA THR A 40 -1.32 -8.74 -11.13
C THR A 40 -0.93 -10.08 -11.78
N GLY A 41 0.21 -10.65 -11.37
CA GLY A 41 0.66 -11.96 -11.85
C GLY A 41 -0.32 -13.09 -11.50
N ILE A 42 -0.84 -13.10 -10.26
CA ILE A 42 -1.83 -14.09 -9.83
C ILE A 42 -3.14 -13.94 -10.62
N ILE A 43 -3.63 -12.71 -10.82
CA ILE A 43 -4.81 -12.46 -11.67
C ILE A 43 -4.58 -13.00 -13.08
N GLY A 44 -3.41 -12.75 -13.67
CA GLY A 44 -3.04 -13.27 -15.00
C GLY A 44 -3.05 -14.80 -15.04
N ALA A 45 -2.47 -15.47 -14.05
CA ALA A 45 -2.49 -16.92 -13.93
C ALA A 45 -3.91 -17.48 -13.84
N PHE A 46 -4.79 -16.84 -13.07
CA PHE A 46 -6.19 -17.23 -12.96
C PHE A 46 -6.97 -17.06 -14.26
N PHE A 47 -6.71 -16.00 -15.03
CA PHE A 47 -7.31 -15.85 -16.35
C PHE A 47 -6.87 -16.98 -17.28
N ILE A 48 -5.57 -17.28 -17.34
CA ILE A 48 -5.05 -18.38 -18.17
C ILE A 48 -5.71 -19.71 -17.78
N LEU A 49 -5.80 -20.00 -16.48
CA LEU A 49 -6.43 -21.23 -15.97
C LEU A 49 -7.92 -21.29 -16.35
N ALA A 50 -8.65 -20.18 -16.22
CA ALA A 50 -10.06 -20.08 -16.57
C ALA A 50 -10.33 -20.26 -18.09
N PHE A 51 -9.42 -19.80 -18.95
CA PHE A 51 -9.55 -19.93 -20.40
C PHE A 51 -9.08 -21.27 -20.97
N ASN A 52 -8.05 -21.89 -20.38
CA ASN A 52 -7.48 -23.13 -20.89
C ASN A 52 -8.28 -24.37 -20.48
N GLU A 53 -8.90 -24.37 -19.30
CA GLU A 53 -9.69 -25.53 -18.85
C GLU A 53 -11.18 -25.40 -19.18
N LYS A 54 -11.60 -26.02 -20.28
CA LYS A 54 -13.01 -26.04 -20.72
C LYS A 54 -13.97 -26.69 -19.71
N HIS A 55 -13.47 -27.62 -18.87
CA HIS A 55 -14.28 -28.41 -17.94
C HIS A 55 -14.01 -28.11 -16.46
N LEU A 56 -13.71 -26.85 -16.13
CA LEU A 56 -13.66 -26.43 -14.73
C LEU A 56 -15.03 -26.59 -14.05
N ASN A 57 -15.03 -27.27 -12.90
CA ASN A 57 -16.19 -27.36 -12.02
C ASN A 57 -16.69 -25.95 -11.67
N ILE A 58 -18.02 -25.77 -11.59
CA ILE A 58 -18.63 -24.47 -11.32
C ILE A 58 -18.16 -23.88 -9.99
N PHE A 59 -17.90 -24.73 -9.00
CA PHE A 59 -17.33 -24.32 -7.72
C PHE A 59 -15.95 -23.69 -7.88
N ILE A 60 -15.06 -24.31 -8.67
CA ILE A 60 -13.71 -23.79 -8.93
C ILE A 60 -13.81 -22.44 -9.66
N LYS A 61 -14.71 -22.30 -10.64
CA LYS A 61 -14.95 -21.02 -11.34
C LYS A 61 -15.33 -19.90 -10.38
N VAL A 62 -16.22 -20.17 -9.41
CA VAL A 62 -16.62 -19.19 -8.39
C VAL A 62 -15.42 -18.80 -7.52
N CYS A 63 -14.61 -19.76 -7.07
CA CYS A 63 -13.40 -19.48 -6.28
C CYS A 63 -12.37 -18.64 -7.07
N ILE A 64 -12.19 -18.91 -8.37
CA ILE A 64 -11.33 -18.09 -9.24
C ILE A 64 -11.83 -16.64 -9.28
N ILE A 65 -13.13 -16.44 -9.51
CA ILE A 65 -13.73 -15.10 -9.58
C ILE A 65 -13.54 -14.34 -8.26
N ILE A 66 -13.80 -14.99 -7.12
CA ILE A 66 -13.58 -14.39 -5.79
C ILE A 66 -12.12 -13.99 -5.62
N SER A 67 -11.18 -14.86 -6.01
CA SER A 67 -9.75 -14.58 -5.90
C SER A 67 -9.34 -13.38 -6.77
N ILE A 68 -9.82 -13.30 -8.01
CA ILE A 68 -9.60 -12.15 -8.91
C ILE A 68 -10.13 -10.86 -8.28
N ILE A 69 -11.33 -10.89 -7.68
CA ILE A 69 -11.90 -9.72 -7.01
C ILE A 69 -11.03 -9.30 -5.82
N CYS A 70 -10.58 -10.24 -4.97
CA CYS A 70 -9.71 -9.94 -3.84
C CYS A 70 -8.39 -9.28 -4.26
N PHE A 71 -7.72 -9.82 -5.27
CA PHE A 71 -6.48 -9.22 -5.79
C PHE A 71 -6.73 -7.90 -6.52
N GLY A 72 -7.86 -7.76 -7.22
CA GLY A 72 -8.27 -6.49 -7.84
C GLY A 72 -8.50 -5.39 -6.80
N LEU A 73 -9.17 -5.72 -5.70
CA LEU A 73 -9.34 -4.81 -4.55
C LEU A 73 -8.00 -4.45 -3.91
N THR A 74 -7.06 -5.40 -3.79
CA THR A 74 -5.69 -5.12 -3.32
C THR A 74 -5.02 -4.06 -4.19
N ILE A 75 -5.05 -4.22 -5.52
CA ILE A 75 -4.47 -3.27 -6.48
C ILE A 75 -5.14 -1.90 -6.33
N TYR A 76 -6.48 -1.86 -6.29
CA TYR A 76 -7.26 -0.63 -6.12
C TYR A 76 -6.86 0.14 -4.85
N PHE A 77 -6.73 -0.54 -3.72
CA PHE A 77 -6.32 0.08 -2.46
C PHE A 77 -4.87 0.57 -2.48
N ILE A 78 -3.94 -0.15 -3.15
CA ILE A 78 -2.56 0.33 -3.29
C ILE A 78 -2.52 1.63 -4.09
N ILE A 79 -3.21 1.68 -5.24
CA ILE A 79 -3.27 2.88 -6.09
C ILE A 79 -3.91 4.05 -5.32
N SER A 80 -5.02 3.81 -4.61
CA SER A 80 -5.69 4.81 -3.78
C SER A 80 -4.77 5.34 -2.66
N GLY A 81 -3.98 4.45 -2.06
CA GLY A 81 -2.97 4.82 -1.05
C GLY A 81 -1.83 5.65 -1.65
N MET A 82 -1.39 5.35 -2.87
CA MET A 82 -0.36 6.13 -3.58
C MET A 82 -0.87 7.53 -3.96
N GLN A 83 -2.12 7.64 -4.42
CA GLN A 83 -2.75 8.94 -4.65
C GLN A 83 -2.80 9.78 -3.37
N SER A 84 -3.19 9.17 -2.26
CA SER A 84 -3.22 9.86 -0.96
C SER A 84 -1.82 10.30 -0.48
N ASP A 85 -0.77 9.52 -0.76
CA ASP A 85 0.62 9.90 -0.49
C ASP A 85 1.05 11.12 -1.32
N SER A 86 0.67 11.14 -2.61
CA SER A 86 0.93 12.27 -3.50
C SER A 86 0.23 13.54 -3.03
N SER A 87 -1.05 13.44 -2.62
CA SER A 87 -1.79 14.57 -2.05
C SER A 87 -1.15 15.08 -0.76
N LYS A 88 -0.73 14.19 0.14
CA LYS A 88 -0.02 14.56 1.37
C LYS A 88 1.25 15.36 1.07
N ASN A 89 2.04 14.92 0.09
CA ASN A 89 3.29 15.61 -0.30
C ASN A 89 3.01 16.99 -0.93
N TYR A 90 1.93 17.13 -1.69
CA TYR A 90 1.48 18.43 -2.21
C TYR A 90 1.12 19.41 -1.09
N PHE A 91 0.39 18.98 -0.06
CA PHE A 91 0.08 19.84 1.09
C PHE A 91 1.29 20.13 1.97
N LEU A 92 2.22 19.18 2.10
CA LEU A 92 3.49 19.41 2.80
C LEU A 92 4.31 20.52 2.13
N ALA A 93 4.39 20.52 0.80
CA ALA A 93 5.07 21.58 0.05
C ALA A 93 4.39 22.95 0.26
N ASN A 94 3.05 22.99 0.27
CA ASN A 94 2.31 24.23 0.51
C ASN A 94 2.42 24.75 1.97
N ILE A 95 2.67 23.89 2.96
CA ILE A 95 2.91 24.29 4.36
C ILE A 95 4.27 24.98 4.53
N ASN A 96 5.27 24.55 3.75
CA ASN A 96 6.63 25.08 3.81
C ASN A 96 6.81 26.36 2.96
N ASP A 97 5.81 26.73 2.16
CA ASP A 97 5.83 27.97 1.39
C ASP A 97 5.47 29.16 2.29
N SER A 98 6.46 30.02 2.55
CA SER A 98 6.33 31.20 3.41
C SER A 98 5.30 32.21 2.91
N THR A 99 4.87 32.12 1.65
CA THR A 99 3.86 33.01 1.05
C THR A 99 2.41 32.60 1.33
N LYS A 100 2.16 31.45 1.98
CA LYS A 100 0.80 30.92 2.27
C LYS A 100 0.57 30.60 3.74
N GLN A 101 1.20 31.35 4.65
CA GLN A 101 1.12 31.13 6.11
C GLN A 101 -0.32 31.17 6.65
N ASP A 102 -1.16 32.00 6.04
CA ASP A 102 -2.58 32.20 6.33
C ASP A 102 -3.45 30.95 6.08
N LYS A 103 -2.95 29.95 5.34
CA LYS A 103 -3.62 28.64 5.13
C LYS A 103 -2.90 27.47 5.78
N ARG A 104 -1.96 27.73 6.69
CA ARG A 104 -1.09 26.72 7.28
C ARG A 104 -1.86 25.69 8.10
N GLU A 105 -2.80 26.12 8.95
CA GLU A 105 -3.61 25.21 9.77
C GLU A 105 -4.51 24.30 8.93
N GLU A 106 -5.18 24.86 7.92
CA GLU A 106 -6.01 24.11 6.95
C GLU A 106 -5.19 23.04 6.22
N ASN A 107 -3.99 23.39 5.75
CA ASN A 107 -3.11 22.43 5.08
C ASN A 107 -2.59 21.33 6.02
N ILE A 108 -2.39 21.62 7.32
CA ILE A 108 -2.02 20.61 8.34
C ILE A 108 -3.16 19.62 8.54
N GLU A 109 -4.40 20.10 8.62
CA GLU A 109 -5.59 19.24 8.76
C GLU A 109 -5.76 18.33 7.53
N LEU A 110 -5.63 18.90 6.33
CA LEU A 110 -5.69 18.15 5.07
C LEU A 110 -4.58 17.10 5.01
N LYS A 111 -3.33 17.45 5.36
CA LYS A 111 -2.21 16.49 5.46
C LYS A 111 -2.56 15.31 6.36
N LYS A 112 -3.12 15.56 7.55
CA LYS A 112 -3.53 14.51 8.49
C LYS A 112 -4.62 13.61 7.88
N LYS A 113 -5.64 14.20 7.27
CA LYS A 113 -6.73 13.47 6.58
C LYS A 113 -6.21 12.55 5.47
N PHE A 114 -5.26 13.01 4.64
CA PHE A 114 -4.67 12.18 3.60
C PHE A 114 -3.73 11.10 4.16
N ASN A 115 -3.04 11.37 5.26
CA ASN A 115 -2.24 10.37 5.96
C ASN A 115 -3.10 9.24 6.53
N ASP A 116 -4.23 9.56 7.16
CA ASP A 116 -5.16 8.57 7.70
C ASP A 116 -5.80 7.73 6.57
N LYS A 117 -6.20 8.37 5.47
CA LYS A 117 -6.66 7.67 4.25
C LYS A 117 -5.60 6.73 3.68
N GLN A 118 -4.34 7.17 3.62
CA GLN A 118 -3.23 6.33 3.16
C GLN A 118 -3.05 5.10 4.07
N LEU A 119 -3.13 5.29 5.39
CA LEU A 119 -2.97 4.21 6.36
C LEU A 119 -4.11 3.19 6.27
N ASP A 120 -5.35 3.65 6.15
CA ASP A 120 -6.52 2.81 5.95
C ASP A 120 -6.43 2.02 4.64
N ALA A 121 -6.03 2.68 3.54
CA ALA A 121 -5.83 2.03 2.25
C ALA A 121 -4.76 0.92 2.33
N LYS A 122 -3.63 1.17 3.01
CA LYS A 122 -2.60 0.14 3.24
C LYS A 122 -3.14 -1.05 4.03
N LYS A 123 -3.91 -0.79 5.09
CA LYS A 123 -4.51 -1.86 5.91
C LYS A 123 -5.48 -2.71 5.09
N LYS A 124 -6.40 -2.07 4.36
CA LYS A 124 -7.38 -2.74 3.49
C LYS A 124 -6.73 -3.53 2.36
N SER A 125 -5.71 -2.96 1.72
CA SER A 125 -4.91 -3.64 0.70
C SER A 125 -4.33 -4.95 1.22
N ARG A 126 -3.67 -4.92 2.39
CA ARG A 126 -3.05 -6.11 3.01
C ARG A 126 -4.09 -7.16 3.38
N LEU A 127 -5.21 -6.75 3.98
CA LEU A 127 -6.30 -7.67 4.33
C LEU A 127 -6.89 -8.36 3.10
N SER A 128 -7.18 -7.59 2.05
CA SER A 128 -7.68 -8.12 0.78
C SER A 128 -6.68 -9.08 0.13
N PHE A 129 -5.38 -8.75 0.22
CA PHE A 129 -4.32 -9.57 -0.34
C PHE A 129 -4.21 -10.91 0.37
N ILE A 130 -4.17 -10.91 1.72
CA ILE A 130 -4.11 -12.12 2.53
C ILE A 130 -5.35 -12.99 2.28
N SER A 131 -6.54 -12.38 2.20
CA SER A 131 -7.77 -13.09 1.88
C SER A 131 -7.70 -13.75 0.49
N GLY A 132 -7.17 -13.05 -0.52
CA GLY A 132 -6.94 -13.61 -1.86
C GLY A 132 -5.95 -14.76 -1.85
N VAL A 133 -4.85 -14.66 -1.11
CA VAL A 133 -3.85 -15.74 -0.96
C VAL A 133 -4.47 -16.97 -0.31
N ILE A 134 -5.21 -16.81 0.78
CA ILE A 134 -5.89 -17.93 1.45
C ILE A 134 -6.88 -18.63 0.50
N CYS A 135 -7.68 -17.86 -0.24
CA CYS A 135 -8.61 -18.40 -1.22
C CYS A 135 -7.87 -19.17 -2.33
N SER A 136 -6.75 -18.63 -2.80
CA SER A 136 -5.91 -19.26 -3.83
C SER A 136 -5.30 -20.58 -3.35
N ILE A 137 -4.83 -20.65 -2.10
CA ILE A 137 -4.29 -21.87 -1.50
C ILE A 137 -5.39 -22.93 -1.38
N ILE A 138 -6.58 -22.55 -0.88
CA ILE A 138 -7.72 -23.47 -0.78
C ILE A 138 -8.09 -24.01 -2.16
N LEU A 139 -8.13 -23.14 -3.18
CA LEU A 139 -8.40 -23.55 -4.56
C LEU A 139 -7.37 -24.56 -5.07
N LEU A 140 -6.08 -24.29 -4.84
CA LEU A 140 -5.00 -25.17 -5.29
C LEU A 140 -5.07 -26.54 -4.61
N ILE A 141 -5.38 -26.58 -3.32
CA ILE A 141 -5.61 -27.84 -2.59
C ILE A 141 -6.79 -28.60 -3.22
N ILE A 142 -7.94 -27.95 -3.39
CA ILE A 142 -9.13 -28.59 -3.96
C ILE A 142 -8.86 -29.13 -5.37
N HIS A 143 -8.16 -28.36 -6.20
CA HIS A 143 -7.82 -28.78 -7.56
C HIS A 143 -6.82 -29.95 -7.59
N LEU A 144 -5.88 -30.02 -6.64
CA LEU A 144 -4.89 -31.11 -6.58
C LEU A 144 -5.48 -32.45 -6.10
N PHE A 145 -6.58 -32.41 -5.33
CA PHE A 145 -7.26 -33.59 -4.79
C PHE A 145 -8.59 -33.93 -5.51
N SER A 146 -8.99 -33.15 -6.52
CA SER A 146 -10.17 -33.39 -7.35
C SER A 146 -9.80 -34.06 -8.67
#